data_AF-A0A7D3XRF8-F1
#
_entry.id   AF-A0A7D3XRF8-F1
#
_cell.length_a   1.000
_cell.length_b   1.000
_cell.length_c   1.000
_cell.angle_alpha   90.00
_cell.angle_beta   90.00
_cell.angle_gamma   90.00
#
_symmetry.space_group_name_H-M   'P 1'
#
loop_
_entity.id
_entity.type
_entity.pdbx_description
1 polymer ?
#
loop_
_entity_poly.entity_id
_entity_poly.type
_entity_poly.pdbx_seq_one_letter_code
_entity_poly.pdbx_strand_id
1 'polypeptide(L)'
;MDAIKHFFDELIAAFAILVTSGFVVWMAFVIILFFKEMLSSGDLKLRDYFYRVWRSLILAFELTSYGGIFYSIYMFRQEDENLRFGIMIFWAILGSILFLKLRFFGGFKFWKKSSKQKD
;
A
#
# COMPACT_ATOMS: atom_id res chain seq x y z
N MET A 1 -33.35 -10.86 -1.65
CA MET A 1 -32.08 -11.17 -2.36
C MET A 1 -31.28 -9.91 -2.67
N ASP A 2 -31.94 -8.75 -2.76
CA ASP A 2 -31.29 -7.50 -3.20
C ASP A 2 -30.33 -6.90 -2.18
N ALA A 3 -30.64 -7.00 -0.88
CA ALA A 3 -29.74 -6.52 0.18
C ALA A 3 -28.38 -7.25 0.21
N ILE A 4 -28.38 -8.56 -0.05
CA ILE A 4 -27.14 -9.36 -0.11
C ILE A 4 -26.32 -8.96 -1.34
N LYS A 5 -26.95 -8.81 -2.51
CA LYS A 5 -26.27 -8.35 -3.73
C LYS A 5 -25.66 -6.97 -3.55
N HIS A 6 -26.45 -6.03 -3.02
CA HIS A 6 -25.99 -4.67 -2.72
C HIS A 6 -24.77 -4.66 -1.78
N PHE A 7 -24.80 -5.47 -0.73
CA PHE A 7 -23.66 -5.62 0.18
C PHE A 7 -22.41 -6.16 -0.53
N PHE A 8 -22.54 -7.19 -1.36
CA PHE A 8 -21.40 -7.75 -2.11
C PHE A 8 -20.84 -6.75 -3.15
N ASP A 9 -21.72 -5.99 -3.81
CA ASP A 9 -21.31 -4.95 -4.75
C ASP A 9 -20.50 -3.86 -4.04
N GLU A 10 -20.97 -3.37 -2.88
CA GLU A 10 -20.20 -2.40 -2.09
C GLU A 10 -18.90 -2.99 -1.52
N LEU A 11 -18.90 -4.26 -1.13
CA LEU A 11 -17.71 -4.97 -0.66
C LEU A 11 -16.62 -5.03 -1.72
N ILE A 12 -17.00 -5.38 -2.95
CA ILE A 12 -16.09 -5.46 -4.10
C ILE A 12 -15.66 -4.05 -4.51
N ALA A 13 -16.57 -3.08 -4.52
CA ALA A 13 -16.25 -1.70 -4.88
C ALA A 13 -15.24 -1.08 -3.91
N ALA A 14 -15.46 -1.22 -2.59
CA ALA A 14 -14.54 -0.72 -1.57
C ALA A 14 -13.15 -1.38 -1.67
N PHE A 15 -13.11 -2.69 -1.92
CA PHE A 15 -11.87 -3.41 -2.16
C PHE A 15 -11.14 -2.90 -3.41
N ALA A 16 -11.86 -2.75 -4.53
CA ALA A 16 -11.30 -2.25 -5.77
C ALA A 16 -10.70 -0.86 -5.62
N ILE A 17 -11.40 0.07 -4.94
CA ILE A 17 -10.89 1.43 -4.69
C ILE A 17 -9.57 1.37 -3.90
N LEU A 18 -9.50 0.56 -2.84
CA LEU A 18 -8.27 0.42 -2.04
C LEU A 18 -7.12 -0.20 -2.83
N VAL A 19 -7.39 -1.24 -3.62
CA VAL A 19 -6.35 -1.90 -4.43
C VAL A 19 -5.87 -0.98 -5.55
N THR A 20 -6.78 -0.35 -6.28
CA THR A 20 -6.44 0.56 -7.38
C THR A 20 -5.68 1.78 -6.87
N SER A 21 -6.09 2.39 -5.77
CA SER A 21 -5.34 3.49 -5.15
C SER A 21 -3.94 3.04 -4.70
N GLY A 22 -3.82 1.83 -4.17
CA GLY A 22 -2.52 1.23 -3.81
C GLY A 22 -1.59 1.05 -5.00
N PHE A 23 -2.13 0.57 -6.12
CA PHE A 23 -1.39 0.47 -7.38
C PHE A 23 -0.97 1.83 -7.91
N VAL A 24 -1.83 2.86 -7.84
CA VAL A 24 -1.47 4.22 -8.28
C VAL A 24 -0.32 4.78 -7.43
N VAL A 25 -0.39 4.64 -6.10
CA VAL A 25 0.69 5.07 -5.20
C VAL A 25 1.98 4.30 -5.51
N TRP A 26 1.89 2.99 -5.72
CA TRP A 26 3.05 2.17 -6.07
C TRP A 26 3.69 2.59 -7.41
N MET A 27 2.87 2.85 -8.42
CA MET A 27 3.35 3.30 -9.74
C MET A 27 4.15 4.60 -9.61
N ALA A 28 3.71 5.55 -8.77
CA ALA A 28 4.48 6.76 -8.50
C ALA A 28 5.88 6.44 -7.93
N PHE A 29 5.98 5.50 -6.98
CA PHE A 29 7.28 5.07 -6.46
C PHE A 29 8.15 4.35 -7.51
N VAL A 30 7.56 3.51 -8.35
CA VAL A 30 8.30 2.82 -9.43
C VAL A 30 8.89 3.83 -10.40
N ILE A 31 8.13 4.86 -10.78
CA ILE A 31 8.61 5.94 -11.65
C ILE A 31 9.80 6.65 -10.99
N ILE A 32 9.71 6.98 -9.70
CA ILE A 32 10.81 7.62 -8.96
C ILE A 32 12.06 6.71 -8.93
N LEU A 33 11.88 5.41 -8.68
CA LEU A 33 12.99 4.45 -8.68
C LEU A 33 13.63 4.33 -10.06
N PHE A 34 12.82 4.33 -11.11
CA PHE A 34 13.29 4.27 -12.49
C PHE A 34 14.15 5.48 -12.86
N PHE A 35 13.68 6.70 -12.56
CA PHE A 35 14.48 7.91 -12.76
C PHE A 35 15.79 7.88 -11.99
N LYS A 36 15.77 7.40 -10.75
CA LYS A 36 16.98 7.27 -9.93
C LYS A 36 17.98 6.30 -10.53
N GLU A 37 17.51 5.19 -11.09
CA GLU A 37 18.39 4.18 -11.71
C GLU A 37 18.94 4.67 -13.05
N MET A 38 18.15 5.38 -13.87
CA MET A 38 18.64 5.97 -15.13
C MET A 38 19.72 7.03 -14.93
N LEU A 39 19.66 7.78 -13.82
CA LEU A 39 20.66 8.79 -13.48
C LEU A 39 21.91 8.19 -12.79
N SER A 40 21.91 6.88 -12.51
CA SER A 40 23.04 6.18 -11.91
C SER A 40 23.92 5.59 -13.01
N SER A 41 25.17 6.06 -13.13
CA SER A 41 26.15 5.60 -14.13
C SER A 41 26.75 4.21 -13.85
N GLY A 42 26.01 3.30 -13.20
CA GLY A 42 26.48 1.97 -12.78
C GLY A 42 25.70 0.82 -13.42
N ASP A 43 26.29 -0.37 -13.43
CA ASP A 43 25.66 -1.59 -13.97
C ASP A 43 24.33 -1.91 -13.27
N LEU A 44 23.30 -2.11 -14.09
CA LEU A 44 21.93 -2.34 -13.64
C LEU A 44 21.80 -3.80 -13.15
N LYS A 45 21.89 -4.00 -11.82
CA LYS A 45 21.66 -5.30 -11.19
C LYS A 45 20.16 -5.56 -11.07
N LEU A 46 19.59 -6.22 -12.08
CA LEU A 46 18.15 -6.54 -12.17
C LEU A 46 17.58 -7.14 -10.87
N ARG A 47 18.30 -8.07 -10.22
CA ARG A 47 17.84 -8.69 -8.97
C ARG A 47 17.61 -7.67 -7.84
N ASP A 48 18.54 -6.73 -7.68
CA ASP A 48 18.46 -5.72 -6.63
C ASP A 48 17.38 -4.69 -6.97
N TYR A 49 17.20 -4.37 -8.26
CA TYR A 49 16.12 -3.52 -8.75
C TYR A 49 14.74 -4.13 -8.47
N PHE A 50 14.51 -5.39 -8.85
CA PHE A 50 13.25 -6.09 -8.59
C PHE A 50 12.94 -6.19 -7.10
N TYR A 51 13.96 -6.41 -6.26
CA TYR A 51 13.78 -6.40 -4.81
C TYR A 51 13.36 -5.02 -4.29
N ARG A 52 13.93 -3.93 -4.81
CA ARG A 52 13.51 -2.55 -4.46
C ARG A 52 12.08 -2.26 -4.91
N VAL A 53 11.71 -2.68 -6.12
CA VAL A 53 10.36 -2.51 -6.68
C VAL A 53 9.34 -3.29 -5.84
N TRP A 54 9.63 -4.54 -5.49
CA TRP A 54 8.81 -5.37 -4.61
C TRP A 54 8.65 -4.74 -3.23
N ARG A 55 9.75 -4.25 -2.66
CA ARG A 55 9.74 -3.55 -1.38
C ARG A 55 8.86 -2.31 -1.41
N SER A 56 8.94 -1.56 -2.50
CA SER A 56 8.12 -0.37 -2.72
C SER A 56 6.63 -0.71 -2.88
N LEU A 57 6.28 -1.85 -3.47
CA LEU A 57 4.91 -2.34 -3.56
C LEU A 57 4.31 -2.51 -2.17
N ILE A 58 4.99 -3.25 -1.30
CA ILE A 58 4.53 -3.49 0.08
C ILE A 58 4.34 -2.16 0.83
N LEU A 59 5.29 -1.24 0.71
CA LEU A 59 5.21 0.08 1.35
C LEU A 59 4.06 0.94 0.80
N ALA A 60 3.82 0.91 -0.51
CA ALA A 60 2.73 1.67 -1.13
C ALA A 60 1.36 1.18 -0.67
N PHE A 61 1.18 -0.14 -0.59
CA PHE A 61 -0.05 -0.74 -0.09
C PHE A 61 -0.23 -0.55 1.43
N GLU A 62 0.86 -0.56 2.21
CA GLU A 62 0.84 -0.19 3.63
C GLU A 62 0.39 1.27 3.81
N LEU A 63 0.99 2.20 3.06
CA LEU A 63 0.62 3.62 3.07
C LEU A 63 -0.84 3.83 2.65
N THR A 64 -1.30 3.12 1.62
CA THR A 64 -2.68 3.20 1.13
C THR A 64 -3.66 2.62 2.12
N SER A 65 -3.33 1.52 2.80
CA SER A 65 -4.18 0.95 3.84
C SER A 65 -4.33 1.93 5.02
N TYR A 66 -3.23 2.54 5.47
CA TYR A 66 -3.31 3.57 6.51
C TYR A 66 -4.09 4.81 6.04
N GLY A 67 -3.79 5.33 4.85
CA GLY A 67 -4.52 6.45 4.26
C GLY A 67 -6.00 6.15 4.08
N GLY A 68 -6.34 4.91 3.69
CA GLY A 68 -7.70 4.41 3.54
C GLY A 68 -8.47 4.40 4.85
N ILE A 69 -7.85 4.05 5.98
CA ILE A 69 -8.47 4.15 7.30
C ILE A 69 -8.84 5.60 7.60
N PHE A 70 -7.89 6.53 7.48
CA PHE A 70 -8.14 7.95 7.77
C PHE A 70 -9.18 8.56 6.84
N TYR A 71 -9.08 8.29 5.54
CA TYR A 71 -10.01 8.79 4.52
C TYR A 71 -11.42 8.26 4.78
N SER A 72 -11.57 6.97 5.04
CA SER A 72 -12.88 6.36 5.26
C SER A 72 -13.53 6.86 6.55
N ILE A 73 -12.76 7.06 7.63
CA ILE A 73 -13.26 7.65 8.88
C ILE A 73 -13.71 9.10 8.65
N TYR A 74 -12.92 9.88 7.90
CA TYR A 74 -13.27 11.27 7.58
C TYR A 74 -14.58 11.34 6.78
N MET A 75 -14.71 10.52 5.75
CA MET A 75 -15.92 10.48 4.91
C MET A 75 -17.13 9.92 5.65
N PHE A 76 -16.95 8.90 6.49
CA PHE A 76 -18.02 8.36 7.33
C PHE A 76 -18.60 9.38 8.33
N ARG A 77 -17.83 10.42 8.70
CA ARG A 77 -18.32 11.51 9.55
C ARG A 77 -19.04 12.62 8.78
N GLN A 78 -18.90 12.68 7.45
CA GLN A 78 -19.57 13.68 6.62
C GLN A 78 -20.82 13.14 5.92
N GLU A 79 -20.74 11.91 5.42
CA GLU A 79 -21.86 11.24 4.78
C GLU A 79 -22.49 10.30 5.82
N ASP A 80 -23.64 10.69 6.37
CA ASP A 80 -24.42 9.85 7.29
C ASP A 80 -24.69 8.47 6.66
N GLU A 81 -24.37 7.42 7.40
CA GLU A 81 -24.75 6.02 7.15
C GLU A 81 -24.32 5.39 5.81
N ASN A 82 -23.20 5.81 5.21
CA ASN A 82 -22.71 5.16 4.00
C ASN A 82 -21.99 3.83 4.33
N LEU A 83 -22.72 2.72 4.12
CA LEU A 83 -22.29 1.33 4.37
C LEU A 83 -20.95 1.01 3.68
N ARG A 84 -20.70 1.63 2.51
CA ARG A 84 -19.44 1.54 1.76
C ARG A 84 -18.22 1.97 2.56
N PHE A 85 -18.31 3.06 3.35
CA PHE A 85 -17.15 3.52 4.13
C PHE A 85 -16.89 2.62 5.34
N GLY A 86 -17.93 2.04 5.94
CA GLY A 86 -17.78 1.01 6.97
C GLY A 86 -17.02 -0.21 6.43
N ILE A 87 -17.39 -0.69 5.24
CA ILE A 87 -16.69 -1.79 4.57
C ILE A 87 -15.26 -1.38 4.17
N MET A 88 -15.05 -0.14 3.75
CA MET A 88 -13.73 0.38 3.39
C MET A 88 -12.78 0.40 4.59
N ILE A 89 -13.25 0.80 5.77
CA ILE A 89 -12.49 0.72 7.03
C ILE A 89 -12.10 -0.74 7.32
N PHE A 90 -13.04 -1.67 7.19
CA PHE A 90 -12.78 -3.10 7.41
C PHE A 90 -11.68 -3.63 6.48
N TRP A 91 -11.77 -3.35 5.18
CA TRP A 91 -10.73 -3.72 4.22
C TRP A 91 -9.39 -3.06 4.50
N ALA A 92 -9.38 -1.79 4.88
CA ALA A 92 -8.17 -1.05 5.15
C ALA A 92 -7.45 -1.59 6.41
N ILE A 93 -8.20 -2.03 7.43
CA ILE A 93 -7.64 -2.71 8.61
C ILE A 93 -7.05 -4.08 8.22
N LEU A 94 -7.80 -4.89 7.46
CA LEU A 94 -7.30 -6.19 6.97
C LEU A 94 -6.03 -6.04 6.14
N GLY A 95 -6.01 -5.05 5.23
CA GLY A 95 -4.85 -4.69 4.43
C GLY A 95 -3.67 -4.32 5.32
N SER A 96 -3.88 -3.43 6.29
CA SER A 96 -2.83 -3.02 7.24
C SER A 96 -2.20 -4.21 7.96
N ILE A 97 -3.01 -5.14 8.48
CA ILE A 97 -2.52 -6.36 9.15
C ILE A 97 -1.74 -7.25 8.16
N LEU A 98 -2.26 -7.44 6.96
CA LEU A 98 -1.66 -8.30 5.94
C LEU A 98 -0.31 -7.75 5.48
N PHE A 99 -0.22 -6.47 5.15
CA PHE A 99 1.03 -5.84 4.70
C PHE A 99 2.05 -5.74 5.83
N LEU A 100 1.62 -5.54 7.07
CA LEU A 100 2.48 -5.58 8.24
C LEU A 100 3.08 -6.99 8.42
N LYS A 101 2.27 -8.05 8.29
CA LYS A 101 2.78 -9.44 8.31
C LYS A 101 3.74 -9.74 7.15
N LEU A 102 3.43 -9.30 5.93
CA LEU A 102 4.31 -9.47 4.77
C LEU A 102 5.65 -8.76 4.98
N ARG A 103 5.65 -7.60 5.62
CA ARG A 103 6.86 -6.88 6.02
C ARG A 103 7.70 -7.69 7.02
N PHE A 104 7.06 -8.29 8.03
CA PHE A 104 7.75 -9.13 9.00
C PHE A 104 8.33 -10.42 8.38
N PHE A 105 7.58 -11.11 7.52
CA PHE A 105 8.03 -12.35 6.86
C PHE A 105 9.08 -12.10 5.77
N GLY A 106 9.00 -10.98 5.05
CA GLY A 106 9.92 -10.62 3.97
C GLY A 106 11.31 -10.16 4.43
N GLY A 107 11.62 -10.24 5.74
CA GLY A 107 12.93 -9.87 6.26
C GLY A 107 13.22 -8.37 6.24
N PHE A 108 12.22 -7.50 6.44
CA PHE A 108 12.40 -6.04 6.63
C PHE A 108 13.07 -5.70 7.98
N LYS A 109 14.08 -6.47 8.41
CA LYS A 109 14.92 -6.10 9.54
C LYS A 109 15.75 -4.89 9.10
N PHE A 110 15.24 -3.71 9.45
CA PHE A 110 15.98 -2.49 9.71
C PHE A 110 17.41 -2.49 9.13
N TRP A 111 17.56 -1.91 7.94
CA TRP A 111 18.84 -1.30 7.55
C TRP A 111 19.00 -0.03 8.39
N LYS A 112 19.13 -0.21 9.71
CA LYS A 112 19.51 0.85 10.64
C LYS A 112 21.02 1.01 10.46
N LYS A 113 21.38 1.98 9.62
CA LYS A 113 22.59 2.79 9.76
C LYS A 113 23.92 2.03 9.65
N SER A 114 24.29 1.66 8.41
CA SER A 114 25.71 1.54 8.02
C SER A 114 26.33 2.94 7.81
N SER A 115 26.21 3.82 8.80
CA SER A 115 26.80 5.17 8.77
C SER A 115 27.43 5.59 10.13
N LYS A 116 28.12 4.65 10.75
CA LYS A 116 29.34 4.94 11.53
C LYS A 116 30.42 4.09 10.84
N GLN A 117 30.97 4.52 9.70
CA GLN A 117 32.06 5.49 9.59
C GLN A 117 33.15 5.21 10.62
N LYS A 118 34.21 4.56 10.10
CA LYS A 118 35.62 4.59 10.49
C LYS A 118 35.91 5.19 11.87
N ASP A 119 36.49 4.39 12.74
CA ASP A 119 37.84 4.61 13.27
C ASP A 119 38.52 3.25 13.43
#